data_AF-A0A931Q853-F1
#
_entry.id   AF-A0A931Q853-F1
#
_cell.length_a   1.000
_cell.length_b   1.000
_cell.length_c   1.000
_cell.angle_alpha   90.00
_cell.angle_beta   90.00
_cell.angle_gamma   90.00
#
_symmetry.space_group_name_H-M   'P 1'
#
loop_
_entity.id
_entity.type
_entity.pdbx_description
1 polymer ?
#
loop_
_entity_poly.entity_id
_entity_poly.type
_entity_poly.pdbx_seq_one_letter_code
_entity_poly.pdbx_strand_id
1 'polypeptide(L)'
;MINVVLAEEKAPDLVKAISGIDLGGGFSINNIFGWAIGIGGIAALGIIIFGGILYIASAGNSSKQEDAKDWIKAAVYGLLLLAAGYLILNTVNPRILQSIST
;
A
#
# COMPACT_ATOMS: atom_id res chain seq x y z
N MET A 1 -23.22 -59.42 8.03
CA MET A 1 -21.99 -58.79 7.51
C MET A 1 -22.10 -57.31 7.80
N ILE A 2 -21.14 -56.80 8.58
CA ILE A 2 -21.08 -55.42 9.06
C ILE A 2 -20.74 -54.56 7.83
N ASN A 3 -21.74 -53.87 7.27
CA ASN A 3 -21.50 -52.95 6.18
C ASN A 3 -20.82 -51.70 6.73
N VAL A 4 -19.62 -51.46 6.22
CA VAL A 4 -18.62 -50.47 6.60
C VAL A 4 -19.04 -49.04 6.22
N VAL A 5 -20.33 -48.72 6.33
CA VAL A 5 -20.99 -47.50 5.84
C VAL A 5 -20.85 -46.34 6.84
N LEU A 6 -19.71 -46.23 7.53
CA LEU A 6 -19.47 -45.16 8.51
C LEU A 6 -17.97 -44.86 8.60
N ALA A 7 -17.41 -44.06 7.67
CA ALA A 7 -16.20 -43.25 7.93
C ALA A 7 -15.74 -42.36 6.76
N GLU A 8 -16.45 -42.27 5.62
CA GLU A 8 -15.93 -41.53 4.46
C GLU A 8 -16.84 -40.38 4.06
N GLU A 9 -17.03 -39.35 4.91
CA GLU A 9 -17.48 -38.04 4.38
C GLU A 9 -17.36 -36.84 5.33
N LYS A 10 -16.28 -36.72 6.13
CA LYS A 10 -16.03 -35.43 6.79
C LYS A 10 -14.59 -35.21 7.21
N ALA A 11 -13.65 -35.44 6.31
CA ALA A 11 -12.41 -34.67 6.41
C ALA A 11 -12.75 -33.26 5.95
N PRO A 12 -12.79 -32.23 6.83
CA PRO A 12 -12.88 -30.86 6.34
C PRO A 12 -11.63 -30.67 5.49
N ASP A 13 -11.78 -30.36 4.20
CA ASP A 13 -10.66 -30.14 3.30
C ASP A 13 -9.61 -29.31 4.01
N LEU A 14 -8.48 -29.94 4.35
CA LEU A 14 -7.39 -29.30 5.06
C LEU A 14 -6.98 -28.04 4.26
N VAL A 15 -7.09 -28.12 2.93
CA VAL A 15 -6.93 -27.06 1.92
C VAL A 15 -7.91 -25.88 2.12
N LYS A 16 -9.15 -26.13 2.55
CA LYS A 16 -10.13 -25.08 2.86
C LYS A 16 -9.90 -24.46 4.24
N ALA A 17 -9.38 -25.25 5.18
CA ALA A 17 -8.96 -24.76 6.49
C ALA A 17 -7.68 -23.90 6.39
N ILE A 18 -6.69 -24.27 5.57
CA ILE A 18 -5.53 -23.41 5.29
C ILE A 18 -5.88 -22.21 4.40
N SER A 19 -6.87 -22.31 3.50
CA SER A 19 -7.36 -21.13 2.75
C SER A 19 -8.22 -20.19 3.59
N GLY A 20 -8.75 -20.66 4.73
CA GLY A 20 -9.52 -19.90 5.70
C GLY A 20 -8.67 -19.26 6.80
N ILE A 21 -7.37 -19.52 6.84
CA ILE A 21 -6.40 -18.74 7.61
C ILE A 21 -6.07 -17.48 6.79
N ASP A 22 -7.10 -16.68 6.51
CA ASP A 22 -6.90 -15.25 6.26
C ASP A 22 -6.56 -14.67 7.62
N LEU A 23 -5.28 -14.40 7.86
CA LEU A 23 -4.79 -13.75 9.07
C LEU A 23 -5.26 -12.29 9.08
N GLY A 24 -6.57 -12.04 9.15
CA GLY A 24 -7.19 -10.75 9.43
C GLY A 24 -6.53 -9.56 8.75
N GLY A 25 -6.08 -9.72 7.50
CA GLY A 25 -5.13 -8.79 6.91
C GLY A 25 -4.74 -9.25 5.53
N GLY A 26 -5.59 -8.91 4.55
CA GLY A 26 -5.40 -9.16 3.12
C GLY A 26 -4.13 -8.51 2.55
N PHE A 27 -2.96 -9.01 2.94
CA PHE A 27 -1.65 -8.74 2.36
C PHE A 27 -1.42 -9.69 1.17
N SER A 28 -2.30 -9.60 0.18
CA SER A 28 -1.90 -10.01 -1.18
C SER A 28 -0.94 -8.96 -1.73
N ILE A 29 0.04 -9.35 -2.56
CA ILE A 29 0.93 -8.42 -3.28
C ILE A 29 0.14 -7.31 -4.00
N ASN A 30 -1.09 -7.61 -4.43
CA ASN A 30 -2.02 -6.66 -5.05
C ASN A 30 -2.45 -5.53 -4.08
N ASN A 31 -2.58 -5.80 -2.80
CA ASN A 31 -3.05 -4.83 -1.80
C ASN A 31 -1.91 -3.97 -1.25
N ILE A 32 -0.68 -4.48 -1.18
CA ILE A 32 0.49 -3.72 -0.69
C ILE A 32 0.66 -2.38 -1.43
N PHE A 33 0.42 -2.36 -2.74
CA PHE A 33 0.52 -1.13 -3.53
C PHE A 33 -0.60 -0.13 -3.22
N GLY A 34 -1.82 -0.61 -2.99
CA GLY A 34 -2.94 0.24 -2.55
C GLY A 34 -2.64 0.89 -1.18
N TRP A 35 -2.11 0.10 -0.25
CA TRP A 35 -1.66 0.60 1.06
C TRP A 35 -0.47 1.57 0.94
N ALA A 36 0.49 1.29 0.05
CA ALA A 36 1.64 2.17 -0.19
C ALA A 36 1.24 3.53 -0.75
N ILE A 37 0.27 3.58 -1.68
CA ILE A 37 -0.27 4.85 -2.21
C ILE A 37 -1.05 5.61 -1.13
N GLY A 38 -1.88 4.92 -0.34
CA GLY A 38 -2.63 5.54 0.74
C GLY A 38 -1.72 6.16 1.81
N ILE A 39 -0.77 5.38 2.34
CA ILE A 39 0.18 5.84 3.34
C ILE A 39 1.13 6.89 2.76
N GLY A 40 1.61 6.67 1.53
CA GLY A 40 2.53 7.56 0.85
C GLY A 40 1.92 8.92 0.53
N GLY A 41 0.64 8.97 0.14
CA GLY A 41 -0.08 10.23 -0.08
C GLY A 41 -0.23 11.04 1.21
N ILE A 42 -0.57 10.39 2.32
CA ILE A 42 -0.67 11.04 3.64
C ILE A 42 0.70 11.54 4.11
N ALA A 43 1.75 10.73 3.94
CA ALA A 43 3.11 11.11 4.30
C ALA A 43 3.61 12.31 3.47
N ALA A 44 3.38 12.31 2.15
CA ALA A 44 3.73 13.42 1.28
C ALA A 44 3.01 14.72 1.71
N LEU A 45 1.73 14.63 2.04
CA LEU A 45 0.96 15.77 2.54
C LEU A 45 1.54 16.31 3.86
N GLY A 46 1.89 15.43 4.79
CA GLY A 46 2.52 15.82 6.06
C GLY A 46 3.85 16.56 5.88
N ILE A 47 4.71 16.07 4.97
CA ILE A 47 5.99 16.71 4.66
C ILE A 47 5.79 18.07 3.98
N ILE A 48 4.81 18.19 3.07
CA ILE A 48 4.48 19.47 2.41
C ILE A 48 4.01 20.50 3.44
N ILE A 49 3.13 20.12 4.37
CA ILE A 49 2.66 21.00 5.44
C ILE A 49 3.83 21.44 6.33
N PHE A 50 4.66 20.50 6.77
CA PHE A 50 5.82 20.80 7.60
C PHE A 50 6.82 21.72 6.89
N GLY A 51 7.16 21.42 5.63
CA GLY A 51 8.04 22.23 4.81
C GLY A 51 7.46 23.62 4.52
N GLY A 52 6.15 23.73 4.30
CA GLY A 52 5.47 25.00 4.11
C GLY A 52 5.50 25.89 5.36
N ILE A 53 5.23 25.31 6.53
CA ILE A 53 5.32 26.01 7.81
C ILE A 53 6.78 26.45 8.06
N LEU A 54 7.75 25.56 7.82
CA LEU A 54 9.17 25.86 7.97
C LEU A 54 9.62 26.98 7.03
N TYR A 55 9.12 27.00 5.79
CA TYR A 55 9.43 28.05 4.81
C TYR A 55 8.94 29.42 5.26
N ILE A 56 7.70 29.50 5.75
CA ILE A 56 7.09 30.75 6.25
C ILE A 56 7.77 31.21 7.54
N ALA A 57 8.01 30.28 8.48
CA ALA A 57 8.70 30.58 9.75
C ALA A 57 10.16 31.00 9.56
N SER A 58 10.77 30.66 8.42
CA SER A 58 12.14 31.01 8.07
C SER A 58 12.26 32.34 7.33
N ALA A 59 11.21 33.16 7.31
CA ALA A 59 11.23 34.52 6.76
C ALA A 59 12.37 35.34 7.40
N GLY A 60 13.48 35.49 6.67
CA GLY A 60 14.69 36.20 7.12
C GLY A 60 15.98 35.36 7.11
N ASN A 61 15.91 34.04 6.91
CA ASN A 61 17.08 33.18 6.77
C ASN A 61 17.01 32.37 5.46
N SER A 62 17.83 32.74 4.47
CA SER A 62 17.86 32.10 3.15
C SER A 62 18.24 30.61 3.21
N SER A 63 19.12 30.22 4.13
CA SER A 63 19.54 28.83 4.30
C SER A 63 18.36 27.95 4.75
N LYS A 64 17.58 28.41 5.74
CA LYS A 64 16.42 27.64 6.19
C LYS A 64 15.27 27.61 5.18
N GLN A 65 15.16 28.65 4.35
CA GLN A 65 14.23 28.65 3.21
C GLN A 65 14.63 27.65 2.13
N GLU A 66 15.92 27.44 1.91
CA GLU A 66 16.44 26.42 0.99
C GLU A 66 16.14 25.02 1.53
N ASP A 67 16.45 24.77 2.81
CA ASP A 67 16.15 23.48 3.47
C ASP A 67 14.65 23.14 3.37
N ALA A 68 13.77 24.12 3.62
CA ALA A 68 12.32 23.94 3.52
C ALA A 68 11.87 23.59 2.09
N LYS A 69 12.49 24.21 1.06
CA LYS A 69 12.23 23.86 -0.33
C LYS A 69 12.71 22.45 -0.66
N ASP A 70 13.83 22.03 -0.11
CA ASP A 70 14.36 20.69 -0.36
C ASP A 70 13.50 19.60 0.28
N TRP A 71 12.92 19.86 1.46
CA TRP A 71 11.89 18.99 2.04
C TRP A 71 10.66 18.86 1.13
N ILE A 72 10.17 19.97 0.58
CA ILE A 72 9.02 19.96 -0.34
C ILE A 72 9.38 19.20 -1.62
N LYS A 73 10.56 19.43 -2.20
CA LYS A 73 11.03 18.69 -3.37
C LYS A 73 11.11 17.19 -3.09
N ALA A 74 11.66 16.78 -1.95
CA ALA A 74 11.72 15.38 -1.55
C ALA A 74 10.33 14.73 -1.47
N ALA A 75 9.34 15.44 -0.91
CA ALA A 75 7.96 14.97 -0.89
C ALA A 75 7.36 14.81 -2.30
N VAL A 76 7.63 15.77 -3.19
CA VAL A 76 7.18 15.72 -4.59
C VAL A 76 7.82 14.55 -5.33
N TYR A 77 9.13 14.34 -5.19
CA TYR A 77 9.82 13.20 -5.80
C TYR A 77 9.35 11.85 -5.22
N GLY A 78 9.04 11.78 -3.91
CA GLY A 78 8.46 10.60 -3.30
C GLY A 78 7.06 10.28 -3.84
N LEU A 79 6.20 11.29 -4.01
CA LEU A 79 4.89 11.12 -4.61
C LEU A 79 4.99 10.73 -6.09
N LEU A 80 5.94 11.32 -6.82
CA LEU A 80 6.22 10.99 -8.21
C LEU A 80 6.71 9.54 -8.35
N LEU A 81 7.55 9.06 -7.43
CA LEU A 81 8.01 7.68 -7.38
C LEU A 81 6.84 6.70 -7.14
N LEU A 82 5.93 7.04 -6.22
CA LEU A 82 4.70 6.27 -5.99
C LEU A 82 3.80 6.23 -7.24
N ALA A 83 3.61 7.38 -7.88
CA ALA A 83 2.82 7.49 -9.11
C ALA A 83 3.46 6.68 -10.26
N ALA A 84 4.78 6.73 -10.40
CA ALA A 84 5.52 5.95 -11.38
C ALA A 84 5.40 4.44 -11.11
N GLY A 85 5.50 4.02 -9.84
CA GLY A 85 5.27 2.63 -9.44
C GLY A 85 3.87 2.13 -9.79
N TYR A 86 2.84 2.95 -9.55
CA TYR A 86 1.47 2.65 -9.96
C TYR A 86 1.33 2.52 -11.49
N LEU A 87 1.93 3.44 -12.24
CA LEU A 87 1.90 3.43 -13.70
C LEU A 87 2.55 2.17 -14.27
N ILE A 88 3.71 1.77 -13.73
CA ILE A 88 4.43 0.56 -14.15
C ILE A 88 3.60 -0.68 -13.86
N LEU A 89 2.98 -0.79 -12.67
CA LEU A 89 2.09 -1.90 -12.36
C LEU A 89 0.90 -1.99 -13.32
N ASN A 90 0.26 -0.86 -13.61
CA ASN A 90 -0.87 -0.80 -14.54
C ASN A 90 -0.46 -1.14 -15.98
N THR A 91 0.76 -0.77 -16.39
CA THR A 91 1.26 -1.00 -17.75
C THR A 91 1.71 -2.45 -17.97
N VAL A 92 2.36 -3.07 -16.98
CA VAL A 92 2.90 -4.43 -17.11
C VAL A 92 1.83 -5.51 -16.90
N ASN A 93 0.85 -5.30 -16.01
CA ASN A 93 -0.25 -6.26 -15.85
C ASN A 93 -1.50 -5.63 -15.19
N PRO A 94 -2.49 -5.17 -15.98
CA PRO A 94 -3.72 -4.56 -15.44
C PRO A 94 -4.61 -5.54 -14.66
N ARG A 95 -4.29 -6.84 -14.68
CA ARG A 95 -5.09 -7.91 -14.06
C ARG A 95 -5.07 -7.89 -12.52
N ILE A 96 -4.10 -7.21 -11.90
CA ILE A 96 -3.97 -7.04 -10.44
C ILE A 96 -5.01 -6.07 -9.87
N LEU A 97 -5.45 -5.07 -10.65
CA LEU A 97 -6.46 -4.09 -10.23
C LEU A 97 -7.90 -4.62 -10.33
N GLN A 98 -8.16 -5.62 -11.19
CA GLN A 98 -9.50 -6.20 -11.35
C GLN A 98 -9.92 -7.11 -10.19
N SER A 99 -8.97 -7.71 -9.45
CA SER A 99 -9.31 -8.61 -8.33
C SER A 99 -9.77 -7.89 -7.05
N ILE A 100 -9.79 -6.55 -7.03
CA ILE A 100 -10.27 -5.74 -5.91
C ILE A 100 -11.77 -5.38 -6.09
N SER A 101 -12.32 -5.63 -7.28
CA SER A 101 -13.70 -5.28 -7.68
C SER A 101 -14.68 -6.46 -7.68
N THR A 102 -14.29 -7.64 -7.20
CA THR A 102 -15.15 -8.84 -7.12
C THR A 102 -14.96 -9.52 -5.77
#